data_AF-A0A2G2MIH5-F1
#
_entry.id   AF-A0A2G2MIH5-F1
#
_cell.length_a   1.000
_cell.length_b   1.000
_cell.length_c   1.000
_cell.angle_alpha   90.00
_cell.angle_beta   90.00
_cell.angle_gamma   90.00
#
_symmetry.space_group_name_H-M   'P 1'
#
loop_
_entity.id
_entity.type
_entity.pdbx_description
1 polymer ?
#
loop_
_entity_poly.entity_id
_entity_poly.type
_entity_poly.pdbx_seq_one_letter_code
_entity_poly.pdbx_strand_id
1 'polypeptide(L)'
;MKKAIDKTRAIKLSKMVFVTASVFLVSCTTIENPEDCDIRCIGGANKRFEAENNAMENKLDKIDEENWALSQTLNEEKEKGVALLAEEGRLKNKLRAQTVELNELRKKIDKALALKKIAKSEHTSLSAELVAMQTITDKYLSFSNYSPSENKKIAKQAELTGRRIVTLNDKIDNLNIVNTSIDS
;
A
#
# COMPACT_ATOMS: atom_id res chain seq x y z
N MET A 1 -32.08 -7.08 -24.82
CA MET A 1 -31.64 -6.32 -26.00
C MET A 1 -32.02 -6.99 -27.33
N LYS A 2 -31.83 -8.31 -27.51
CA LYS A 2 -32.22 -9.07 -28.72
C LYS A 2 -33.67 -8.80 -29.21
N LYS A 3 -34.66 -8.90 -28.31
CA LYS A 3 -36.09 -8.65 -28.62
C LYS A 3 -36.44 -7.23 -29.10
N ALA A 4 -35.67 -6.20 -28.71
CA ALA A 4 -35.95 -4.82 -29.12
C ALA A 4 -35.41 -4.53 -30.53
N ILE A 5 -34.25 -5.11 -30.86
CA ILE A 5 -33.63 -5.02 -32.18
C ILE A 5 -34.51 -5.70 -33.23
N ASP A 6 -35.11 -6.86 -32.91
CA ASP A 6 -35.99 -7.60 -33.82
C ASP A 6 -37.26 -6.82 -34.18
N LYS A 7 -37.86 -6.08 -33.24
CA LYS A 7 -39.03 -5.21 -33.51
C LYS A 7 -38.68 -4.01 -34.40
N THR A 8 -37.55 -3.36 -34.17
CA THR A 8 -37.12 -2.24 -35.02
C THR A 8 -36.76 -2.70 -36.44
N ARG A 9 -36.22 -3.93 -36.58
CA ARG A 9 -35.92 -4.56 -37.86
C ARG A 9 -37.19 -4.80 -38.69
N ALA A 10 -38.25 -5.34 -38.07
CA ALA A 10 -39.54 -5.58 -38.73
C ALA A 10 -40.20 -4.29 -39.22
N ILE A 11 -40.18 -3.21 -38.44
CA ILE A 11 -40.78 -1.92 -38.83
C ILE A 11 -40.01 -1.26 -39.97
N LYS A 12 -38.68 -1.34 -39.97
CA LYS A 12 -37.83 -0.75 -41.02
C LYS A 12 -37.99 -1.50 -42.35
N LEU A 13 -38.06 -2.83 -42.32
CA LEU A 13 -38.39 -3.67 -43.48
C LEU A 13 -39.78 -3.33 -44.03
N SER A 14 -40.80 -3.24 -43.16
CA SER A 14 -42.18 -2.94 -43.60
C SER A 14 -42.32 -1.58 -44.28
N LYS A 15 -41.55 -0.56 -43.88
CA LYS A 15 -41.56 0.76 -44.54
C LYS A 15 -40.80 0.77 -45.87
N MET A 16 -39.70 0.03 -45.99
CA MET A 16 -38.95 -0.10 -47.25
C MET A 16 -39.77 -0.83 -48.33
N VAL A 17 -40.56 -1.83 -47.95
CA VAL A 17 -41.47 -2.54 -48.87
C VAL A 17 -42.56 -1.61 -49.42
N PHE A 18 -43.10 -0.69 -48.60
CA PHE A 18 -44.17 0.21 -49.03
C PHE A 18 -43.69 1.30 -50.02
N VAL A 19 -42.50 1.86 -49.79
CA VAL A 19 -41.90 2.89 -50.67
C VAL A 19 -41.51 2.29 -52.02
N THR A 20 -41.04 1.04 -52.05
CA THR A 20 -40.63 0.37 -53.29
C THR A 20 -41.83 -0.07 -54.14
N ALA A 21 -42.93 -0.50 -53.54
CA ALA A 21 -44.19 -0.76 -54.26
C ALA A 21 -44.78 0.50 -54.93
N SER A 22 -44.53 1.68 -54.35
CA SER A 22 -45.01 2.97 -54.90
C SER A 22 -44.25 3.38 -56.17
N VAL A 23 -42.94 3.09 -56.22
CA VAL A 23 -42.10 3.33 -57.42
C VAL A 23 -42.44 2.33 -58.55
N PHE A 24 -42.89 1.14 -58.18
CA PHE A 24 -43.36 0.08 -59.09
C PHE A 24 -44.56 0.51 -59.95
N LEU A 25 -45.52 1.24 -59.36
CA LEU A 25 -46.72 1.71 -60.07
C LEU A 25 -46.45 2.85 -61.07
N VAL A 26 -45.39 3.65 -60.86
CA VAL A 26 -45.08 4.81 -61.71
C VAL A 26 -44.27 4.43 -62.95
N SER A 27 -43.59 3.27 -62.95
CA SER A 27 -42.69 2.86 -64.05
C SER A 27 -43.26 1.80 -65.01
N CYS A 28 -44.43 1.21 -64.73
CA CYS A 28 -45.13 0.29 -65.66
C CYS A 28 -46.12 0.98 -66.63
N THR A 29 -46.31 2.30 -66.57
CA THR A 29 -47.33 3.00 -67.39
C THR A 29 -46.92 3.25 -68.84
N THR A 30 -45.71 2.86 -69.28
CA THR A 30 -45.19 3.10 -70.63
C THR A 30 -44.79 1.82 -71.40
N ILE A 31 -45.10 0.64 -70.86
CA ILE A 31 -44.76 -0.64 -71.50
C ILE A 31 -46.04 -1.30 -72.00
N GLU A 32 -46.15 -1.51 -73.32
CA GLU A 32 -47.34 -2.07 -74.00
C GLU A 32 -47.62 -3.54 -73.65
N ASN A 33 -46.69 -4.23 -72.96
CA ASN A 33 -46.86 -5.60 -72.51
C ASN A 33 -46.69 -5.73 -70.98
N PRO A 34 -47.77 -6.00 -70.22
CA PRO A 34 -47.72 -6.05 -68.76
C PRO A 34 -46.81 -7.16 -68.22
N GLU A 35 -46.70 -8.30 -68.91
CA GLU A 35 -45.85 -9.44 -68.48
C GLU A 35 -44.34 -9.14 -68.57
N ASP A 36 -43.91 -8.28 -69.50
CA ASP A 36 -42.50 -7.86 -69.63
C ASP A 36 -42.11 -6.78 -68.60
N CYS A 37 -43.09 -6.02 -68.07
CA CYS A 37 -42.86 -5.06 -66.98
C CYS A 37 -42.52 -5.78 -65.67
N ASP A 38 -43.26 -6.84 -65.34
CA ASP A 38 -43.10 -7.58 -64.09
C ASP A 38 -41.71 -8.22 -63.98
N ILE A 39 -41.19 -8.82 -65.06
CA ILE A 39 -39.89 -9.50 -65.04
C ILE A 39 -38.72 -8.51 -64.89
N ARG A 40 -38.73 -7.38 -65.60
CA ARG A 40 -37.64 -6.38 -65.53
C ARG A 40 -37.65 -5.59 -64.24
N CYS A 41 -38.82 -5.18 -63.75
CA CYS A 41 -38.94 -4.40 -62.53
C CYS A 41 -38.67 -5.24 -61.27
N ILE A 42 -39.18 -6.46 -61.19
CA ILE A 42 -38.94 -7.36 -60.04
C ILE A 42 -37.49 -7.87 -60.05
N GLY A 43 -36.95 -8.23 -61.23
CA GLY A 43 -35.57 -8.68 -61.36
C GLY A 43 -34.53 -7.61 -60.99
N GLY A 44 -34.77 -6.35 -61.36
CA GLY A 44 -33.91 -5.22 -60.98
C GLY A 44 -33.97 -4.88 -59.48
N ALA A 45 -35.16 -4.95 -58.88
CA ALA A 45 -35.33 -4.75 -57.44
C ALA A 45 -34.63 -5.85 -56.63
N ASN A 46 -34.78 -7.13 -57.02
CA ASN A 46 -34.14 -8.24 -56.33
C ASN A 46 -32.61 -8.11 -56.32
N LYS A 47 -31.97 -7.73 -57.43
CA LYS A 47 -30.52 -7.51 -57.48
C LYS A 47 -30.05 -6.38 -56.56
N ARG A 48 -30.85 -5.31 -56.42
CA ARG A 48 -30.52 -4.21 -55.48
C ARG A 48 -30.66 -4.64 -54.02
N PHE A 49 -31.73 -5.37 -53.68
CA PHE A 49 -31.92 -5.92 -52.34
C PHE A 49 -30.83 -6.93 -51.97
N GLU A 50 -30.42 -7.78 -52.91
CA GLU A 50 -29.34 -8.74 -52.72
C GLU A 50 -27.99 -8.04 -52.47
N ALA A 51 -27.69 -6.98 -53.22
CA ALA A 51 -26.51 -6.15 -52.98
C ALA A 51 -26.55 -5.43 -51.62
N GLU A 52 -27.71 -4.90 -51.20
CA GLU A 52 -27.87 -4.27 -49.88
C GLU A 52 -27.78 -5.28 -48.73
N ASN A 53 -28.31 -6.49 -48.89
CA ASN A 53 -28.18 -7.57 -47.92
C ASN A 53 -26.71 -8.01 -47.78
N ASN A 54 -26.01 -8.25 -48.89
CA ASN A 54 -24.59 -8.57 -48.86
C ASN A 54 -23.78 -7.44 -48.20
N ALA A 55 -24.14 -6.17 -48.45
CA ALA A 55 -23.49 -5.04 -47.79
C ALA A 55 -23.80 -4.97 -46.28
N MET A 56 -24.99 -5.40 -45.85
CA MET A 56 -25.34 -5.49 -44.43
C MET A 56 -24.67 -6.69 -43.74
N GLU A 57 -24.58 -7.84 -44.38
CA GLU A 57 -23.87 -9.03 -43.88
C GLU A 57 -22.39 -8.70 -43.64
N ASN A 58 -21.71 -8.12 -44.64
CA ASN A 58 -20.33 -7.66 -44.49
C ASN A 58 -20.13 -6.65 -43.34
N LYS A 59 -21.16 -5.85 -43.00
CA LYS A 59 -21.09 -4.93 -41.87
C LYS A 59 -21.29 -5.65 -40.54
N LEU A 60 -22.16 -6.66 -40.50
CA LEU A 60 -22.36 -7.49 -39.31
C LEU A 60 -21.10 -8.29 -38.99
N ASP A 61 -20.46 -8.89 -40.01
CA ASP A 61 -19.22 -9.63 -39.83
C ASP A 61 -18.11 -8.75 -39.24
N LYS A 62 -17.96 -7.51 -39.76
CA LYS A 62 -17.01 -6.54 -39.19
C LYS A 62 -17.32 -6.16 -37.74
N ILE A 63 -18.60 -5.99 -37.40
CA ILE A 63 -19.01 -5.68 -36.02
C ILE A 63 -18.69 -6.87 -35.10
N ASP A 64 -18.89 -8.10 -35.56
CA ASP A 64 -18.58 -9.30 -34.78
C ASP A 64 -17.06 -9.48 -34.58
N GLU A 65 -16.25 -9.20 -35.60
CA GLU A 65 -14.78 -9.14 -35.50
C GLU A 65 -14.32 -8.07 -34.49
N GLU A 66 -14.86 -6.85 -34.57
CA GLU A 66 -14.55 -5.77 -33.63
C GLU A 66 -14.98 -6.11 -32.20
N ASN A 67 -16.16 -6.68 -32.01
CA ASN A 67 -16.65 -7.13 -30.70
C ASN A 67 -15.77 -8.23 -30.11
N TRP A 68 -15.30 -9.16 -30.95
CA TRP A 68 -14.36 -10.19 -30.51
C TRP A 68 -13.03 -9.57 -30.05
N ALA A 69 -12.45 -8.67 -30.84
CA ALA A 69 -11.21 -7.97 -30.49
C ALA A 69 -11.35 -7.13 -29.21
N LEU A 70 -12.47 -6.42 -29.04
CA LEU A 70 -12.77 -5.68 -27.82
C LEU A 70 -12.92 -6.60 -26.61
N SER A 71 -13.53 -7.77 -26.79
CA SER A 71 -13.68 -8.76 -25.71
C SER A 71 -12.34 -9.33 -25.26
N GLN A 72 -11.41 -9.58 -26.20
CA GLN A 72 -10.04 -9.99 -25.86
C GLN A 72 -9.32 -8.89 -25.09
N THR A 73 -9.37 -7.66 -25.58
CA THR A 73 -8.75 -6.49 -24.93
C THR A 73 -9.30 -6.29 -23.51
N LEU A 74 -10.61 -6.40 -23.34
CA LEU A 74 -11.24 -6.29 -22.02
C LEU A 74 -10.77 -7.39 -21.07
N ASN A 75 -10.59 -8.62 -21.56
CA ASN A 75 -10.10 -9.72 -20.73
C ASN A 75 -8.64 -9.49 -20.31
N GLU A 76 -7.78 -9.05 -21.23
CA GLU A 76 -6.38 -8.71 -20.92
C GLU A 76 -6.28 -7.61 -19.86
N GLU A 77 -7.05 -6.52 -20.00
CA GLU A 77 -7.07 -5.43 -19.02
C GLU A 77 -7.62 -5.89 -17.66
N LYS A 78 -8.61 -6.78 -17.67
CA LYS A 78 -9.13 -7.39 -16.44
C LYS A 78 -8.07 -8.24 -15.73
N GLU A 79 -7.31 -9.04 -16.47
CA GLU A 79 -6.22 -9.85 -15.92
C GLU A 79 -5.10 -8.98 -15.35
N LYS A 80 -4.72 -7.91 -16.06
CA LYS A 80 -3.78 -6.90 -15.54
C LYS A 80 -4.29 -6.25 -14.26
N GLY A 81 -5.58 -5.88 -14.21
CA GLY A 81 -6.21 -5.31 -13.02
C GLY A 81 -6.17 -6.27 -11.81
N VAL A 82 -6.45 -7.55 -12.03
CA VAL A 82 -6.35 -8.58 -10.97
C VAL A 82 -4.90 -8.74 -10.49
N ALA A 83 -3.93 -8.75 -11.39
CA ALA A 83 -2.52 -8.83 -11.03
C ALA A 83 -2.06 -7.61 -10.20
N LEU A 84 -2.49 -6.40 -10.58
CA LEU A 84 -2.20 -5.18 -9.83
C LEU A 84 -2.81 -5.19 -8.42
N LEU A 85 -4.05 -5.66 -8.27
CA LEU A 85 -4.70 -5.78 -6.96
C LEU A 85 -4.00 -6.81 -6.07
N ALA A 86 -3.54 -7.93 -6.64
CA ALA A 86 -2.75 -8.92 -5.91
C ALA A 86 -1.42 -8.33 -5.42
N GLU A 87 -0.74 -7.57 -6.26
CA GLU A 87 0.51 -6.89 -5.90
C GLU A 87 0.29 -5.81 -4.83
N GLU A 88 -0.79 -5.02 -4.94
CA GLU A 88 -1.17 -4.06 -3.90
C GLU A 88 -1.42 -4.76 -2.54
N GLY A 89 -2.12 -5.89 -2.56
CA GLY A 89 -2.33 -6.72 -1.37
C GLY A 89 -1.02 -7.19 -0.74
N ARG A 90 -0.07 -7.65 -1.57
CA ARG A 90 1.26 -8.07 -1.14
C ARG A 90 2.05 -6.92 -0.50
N LEU A 91 2.04 -5.74 -1.13
CA LEU A 91 2.71 -4.54 -0.61
C LEU A 91 2.09 -4.06 0.70
N LYS A 92 0.76 -4.08 0.82
CA LYS A 92 0.06 -3.76 2.09
C LYS A 92 0.46 -4.69 3.22
N ASN A 93 0.60 -5.99 2.95
CA ASN A 93 1.05 -6.95 3.97
C ASN A 93 2.51 -6.70 4.37
N LYS A 94 3.40 -6.40 3.41
CA LYS A 94 4.78 -6.02 3.71
C LYS A 94 4.87 -4.77 4.58
N LEU A 95 4.08 -3.74 4.26
CA LEU A 95 4.02 -2.50 5.04
C LEU A 95 3.53 -2.74 6.48
N ARG A 96 2.51 -3.61 6.65
CA ARG A 96 2.03 -4.01 7.98
C ARG A 96 3.13 -4.70 8.79
N ALA A 97 3.86 -5.64 8.18
CA ALA A 97 4.97 -6.31 8.85
C ALA A 97 6.05 -5.32 9.31
N GLN A 98 6.49 -4.42 8.42
CA GLN A 98 7.47 -3.37 8.76
C GLN A 98 6.96 -2.43 9.86
N THR A 99 5.66 -2.13 9.88
CA THR A 99 5.05 -1.30 10.94
C THR A 99 5.09 -1.99 12.30
N VAL A 100 4.88 -3.32 12.35
CA VAL A 100 5.00 -4.10 13.58
C VAL A 100 6.45 -4.09 14.07
N GLU A 101 7.41 -4.38 13.19
CA GLU A 101 8.84 -4.36 13.53
C GLU A 101 9.30 -2.99 14.06
N LEU A 102 8.86 -1.90 13.43
CA LEU A 102 9.17 -0.54 13.87
C LEU A 102 8.60 -0.24 15.26
N ASN A 103 7.37 -0.71 15.54
CA ASN A 103 6.78 -0.56 16.87
C ASN A 103 7.51 -1.38 17.94
N GLU A 104 8.03 -2.56 17.60
CA GLU A 104 8.86 -3.34 18.51
C GLU A 104 10.20 -2.66 18.81
N LEU A 105 10.85 -2.12 17.77
CA LEU A 105 12.08 -1.32 17.94
C LEU A 105 11.83 -0.08 18.81
N ARG A 106 10.72 0.63 18.58
CA ARG A 106 10.33 1.77 19.41
C ARG A 106 10.16 1.37 20.87
N LYS A 107 9.48 0.27 21.17
CA LYS A 107 9.36 -0.24 22.54
C LYS A 107 10.71 -0.58 23.18
N LYS A 108 11.66 -1.11 22.40
CA LYS A 108 13.03 -1.40 22.88
C LYS A 108 13.78 -0.10 23.20
N ILE A 109 13.67 0.92 22.34
CA ILE A 109 14.25 2.25 22.57
C ILE A 109 13.66 2.89 23.83
N ASP A 110 12.33 2.87 23.99
CA ASP A 110 11.67 3.44 25.17
C ASP A 110 12.15 2.76 26.46
N LYS A 111 12.34 1.43 26.45
CA LYS A 111 12.92 0.69 27.58
C LYS A 111 14.37 1.10 27.84
N ALA A 112 15.20 1.23 26.81
CA ALA A 112 16.59 1.67 26.96
C ALA A 112 16.68 3.09 27.54
N LEU A 113 15.85 4.02 27.08
CA LEU A 113 15.77 5.39 27.60
C LEU A 113 15.30 5.42 29.07
N ALA A 114 14.36 4.56 29.45
CA ALA A 114 13.94 4.43 30.84
C ALA A 114 15.11 3.95 31.73
N LEU A 115 15.87 2.94 31.28
CA LEU A 115 17.06 2.46 31.98
C LEU A 115 18.13 3.57 32.08
N LYS A 116 18.34 4.34 31.01
CA LYS A 116 19.25 5.49 31.02
C LYS A 116 18.89 6.51 32.11
N LYS A 117 17.59 6.82 32.24
CA LYS A 117 17.09 7.74 33.26
C LYS A 117 17.36 7.22 34.67
N ILE A 118 17.15 5.92 34.90
CA ILE A 118 17.44 5.27 36.19
C ILE A 118 18.94 5.32 36.47
N ALA A 119 19.79 4.89 35.53
CA ALA A 119 21.24 4.91 35.66
C ALA A 119 21.78 6.32 35.97
N LYS A 120 21.25 7.36 35.31
CA LYS A 120 21.62 8.76 35.59
C LYS A 120 21.24 9.19 37.01
N SER A 121 20.07 8.77 37.49
CA SER A 121 19.63 9.09 38.86
C SER A 121 20.49 8.38 39.91
N GLU A 122 20.83 7.11 39.68
CA GLU A 122 21.71 6.32 40.55
C GLU A 122 23.13 6.90 40.56
N HIS A 123 23.67 7.28 39.40
CA HIS A 123 24.97 7.93 39.29
C HIS A 123 25.02 9.22 40.12
N THR A 124 23.97 10.05 40.03
CA THR A 124 23.87 11.30 40.80
C THR A 124 23.85 11.03 42.30
N SER A 125 23.07 10.02 42.74
CA SER A 125 22.99 9.62 44.14
C SER A 125 24.33 9.08 44.67
N LEU A 126 24.98 8.19 43.94
CA LEU A 126 26.26 7.60 44.34
C LEU A 126 27.38 8.63 44.33
N SER A 127 27.37 9.57 43.38
CA SER A 127 28.33 10.68 43.36
C SER A 127 28.17 11.59 44.58
N ALA A 128 26.95 11.86 45.03
CA ALA A 128 26.72 12.59 46.28
C ALA A 128 27.22 11.81 47.51
N GLU A 129 26.99 10.49 47.57
CA GLU A 129 27.52 9.63 48.64
C GLU A 129 29.05 9.63 48.65
N LEU A 130 29.69 9.58 47.47
CA LEU A 130 31.13 9.63 47.32
C LEU A 130 31.72 10.94 47.88
N VAL A 131 31.14 12.08 47.52
CA VAL A 131 31.56 13.40 48.01
C VAL A 131 31.41 13.49 49.54
N ALA A 132 30.31 12.97 50.09
CA ALA A 132 30.11 12.91 51.53
C ALA A 132 31.19 12.05 52.24
N MET A 133 31.52 10.89 51.66
CA MET A 133 32.55 10.01 52.20
C MET A 133 33.96 10.60 52.10
N GLN A 134 34.27 11.31 51.01
CA GLN A 134 35.51 12.07 50.87
C GLN A 134 35.61 13.15 51.95
N THR A 135 34.55 13.93 52.15
CA THR A 135 34.48 14.96 53.20
C THR A 135 34.72 14.38 54.60
N ILE A 136 34.13 13.21 54.89
CA ILE A 136 34.36 12.48 56.15
C ILE A 136 35.83 12.05 56.28
N THR A 137 36.42 11.56 55.19
CA THR A 137 37.83 11.12 55.16
C THR A 137 38.77 12.30 55.40
N ASP A 138 38.55 13.42 54.71
CA ASP A 138 39.34 14.64 54.87
C ASP A 138 39.26 15.19 56.31
N LYS A 139 38.06 15.12 56.89
CA LYS A 139 37.85 15.46 58.30
C LYS A 139 38.71 14.59 59.22
N TYR A 140 38.74 13.27 59.03
CA TYR A 140 39.59 12.38 59.82
C TYR A 140 41.09 12.65 59.64
N LEU A 141 41.53 13.02 58.44
CA LEU A 141 42.93 13.34 58.14
C LEU A 141 43.38 14.69 58.72
N SER A 142 42.46 15.64 58.91
CA SER A 142 42.76 17.02 59.35
C SER A 142 43.06 17.18 60.85
N PHE A 143 42.83 16.17 61.69
CA PHE A 143 43.01 16.26 63.14
C PHE A 143 44.35 15.66 63.58
N SER A 144 45.27 16.52 64.02
CA SER A 144 46.67 16.18 64.31
C SER A 144 47.00 15.85 65.77
N ASN A 145 46.03 15.84 66.70
CA ASN A 145 46.28 15.75 68.16
C ASN A 145 45.45 14.67 68.89
N TYR A 146 45.29 13.48 68.30
CA TYR A 146 44.58 12.38 68.97
C TYR A 146 45.50 11.55 69.88
N SER A 147 44.94 11.01 70.96
CA SER A 147 45.62 10.00 71.77
C SER A 147 45.90 8.73 70.94
N PRO A 148 46.90 7.91 71.31
CA PRO A 148 47.19 6.66 70.60
C PRO A 148 45.99 5.72 70.45
N SER A 149 45.08 5.72 71.44
CA SER A 149 43.85 4.92 71.41
C SER A 149 42.82 5.45 70.40
N GLU A 150 42.74 6.76 70.22
CA GLU A 150 41.86 7.42 69.26
C GLU A 150 42.40 7.29 67.84
N ASN A 151 43.72 7.41 67.66
CA ASN A 151 44.39 7.17 66.38
C ASN A 151 44.11 5.77 65.83
N LYS A 152 44.10 4.74 66.69
CA LYS A 152 43.77 3.38 66.27
C LYS A 152 42.31 3.23 65.82
N LYS A 153 41.39 3.93 66.47
CA LYS A 153 39.96 3.95 66.07
C LYS A 153 39.78 4.69 64.75
N ILE A 154 40.44 5.84 64.58
CA ILE A 154 40.38 6.68 63.39
C ILE A 154 41.00 5.97 62.19
N ALA A 155 42.16 5.33 62.35
CA ALA A 155 42.78 4.55 61.28
C ALA A 155 41.86 3.44 60.76
N LYS A 156 41.19 2.71 61.66
CA LYS A 156 40.21 1.67 61.26
C LYS A 156 39.00 2.26 60.53
N GLN A 157 38.56 3.44 60.95
CA GLN A 157 37.40 4.12 60.36
C GLN A 157 37.75 4.71 58.98
N ALA A 158 38.95 5.29 58.82
CA ALA A 158 39.49 5.75 57.55
C ALA A 158 39.69 4.61 56.56
N GLU A 159 40.18 3.44 57.01
CA GLU A 159 40.30 2.25 56.16
C GLU A 159 38.93 1.77 55.65
N LEU A 160 37.93 1.70 56.54
CA LEU A 160 36.55 1.32 56.17
C LEU A 160 35.95 2.31 55.17
N THR A 161 36.13 3.62 55.39
CA THR A 161 35.64 4.66 54.48
C THR A 161 36.38 4.60 53.14
N GLY A 162 37.70 4.38 53.13
CA GLY A 162 38.50 4.20 51.93
C GLY A 162 38.05 3.01 51.09
N ARG A 163 37.79 1.85 51.72
CA ARG A 163 37.22 0.68 51.03
C ARG A 163 35.85 0.98 50.42
N ARG A 164 35.02 1.76 51.11
CA ARG A 164 33.70 2.17 50.62
C ARG A 164 33.80 3.16 49.45
N ILE A 165 34.74 4.09 49.46
CA ILE A 165 35.05 5.00 48.35
C ILE A 165 35.42 4.22 47.09
N VAL A 166 36.33 3.24 47.19
CA VAL A 166 36.70 2.38 46.05
C VAL A 166 35.48 1.67 45.49
N THR A 167 34.66 1.07 46.35
CA THR A 167 33.43 0.37 45.94
C THR A 167 32.42 1.31 45.25
N LEU A 168 32.31 2.56 45.69
CA LEU A 168 31.42 3.56 45.09
C LEU A 168 31.92 4.00 43.71
N ASN A 169 33.23 4.20 43.55
CA ASN A 169 33.83 4.51 42.25
C ASN A 169 33.60 3.38 41.25
N ASP A 170 33.82 2.12 41.63
CA ASP A 170 33.55 0.97 40.75
C ASP A 170 32.08 0.95 40.28
N LYS A 171 31.13 1.30 41.14
CA LYS A 171 29.71 1.39 40.78
C LYS A 171 29.43 2.57 39.83
N ILE A 172 30.03 3.72 40.07
CA ILE A 172 29.89 4.91 39.22
C ILE A 172 30.44 4.63 37.82
N ASP A 173 31.61 4.01 37.72
CA ASP A 173 32.23 3.66 36.44
C ASP A 173 31.37 2.65 35.65
N ASN A 174 30.83 1.64 36.33
CA ASN A 174 29.88 0.70 35.72
C ASN A 174 28.62 1.41 35.19
N LEU A 175 28.06 2.36 35.95
CA LEU A 175 26.91 3.14 35.49
C LEU A 175 27.25 4.03 34.29
N ASN A 176 28.47 4.58 34.24
CA ASN A 176 28.94 5.36 33.10
C ASN A 176 29.08 4.48 31.84
N ILE A 177 29.61 3.27 31.95
CA ILE A 177 29.70 2.31 30.84
C ILE A 177 28.31 1.97 30.29
N VAL A 178 27.34 1.70 31.18
CA VAL A 178 25.94 1.44 30.79
C VAL A 178 25.35 2.66 30.06
N ASN A 179 25.61 3.87 30.55
CA ASN A 179 25.09 5.10 29.97
C ASN A 179 25.65 5.35 28.54
N THR A 180 26.97 5.18 28.35
CA THR A 180 27.61 5.28 27.03
C THR A 180 27.10 4.21 26.07
N SER A 181 26.87 2.99 26.55
CA SER A 181 26.36 1.88 25.72
C SER A 181 24.92 2.05 25.26
N ILE A 182 24.11 2.84 25.98
CA ILE A 182 22.73 3.18 25.57
C ILE A 182 22.70 4.32 24.54
N ASP A 183 23.71 5.20 24.54
CA ASP A 183 23.81 6.33 23.61
C ASP A 183 24.26 5.96 22.20
N SER A 184 25.04 4.88 22.06
CA SER A 184 25.46 4.29 20.78
C SER A 184 24.39 3.43 20.14
#